data_AF-A0A9Q5I132-F1
#
_entry.id   AF-A0A9Q5I132-F1
#
_cell.length_a   1.000
_cell.length_b   1.000
_cell.length_c   1.000
_cell.angle_alpha   90.00
_cell.angle_beta   90.00
_cell.angle_gamma   90.00
#
_symmetry.space_group_name_H-M   'P 1'
#
loop_
_entity.id
_entity.type
_entity.pdbx_description
1 polymer ?
#
loop_
_entity_poly.entity_id
_entity_poly.type
_entity_poly.pdbx_seq_one_letter_code
_entity_poly.pdbx_strand_id
1 'polypeptide(L)'
;MFADLGLNIDEARPADTGRNTDPNLAASWYRLARILFVHWIADGLTLWKSSVTNENIWTAAIYYSLFSRAPAEMGYVLAIIVTLGAAFILWSFGDGAAGNLMFDGASIFLYGTAISVYLYKIIPIFDGIFSSVPVAISNRQPPNILKSEVLNFATANLVCSVSLTGVMALQAARWWAERADAEENDENAVQEGRSAVSTSTQRRATRKLKRRENAAGRFTSKASRQYDARS
;
A
#
# COMPACT_ATOMS: atom_id res chain seq x y z
N MET A 1 -42.08 36.38 29.35
CA MET A 1 -41.38 36.40 30.65
C MET A 1 -40.07 35.64 30.41
N PHE A 2 -38.94 36.36 30.50
CA PHE A 2 -37.56 35.98 30.13
C PHE A 2 -37.34 35.87 28.60
N ALA A 3 -36.91 36.88 27.83
CA ALA A 3 -35.90 37.94 28.02
C ALA A 3 -34.47 37.40 28.27
N ASP A 4 -33.66 37.52 27.22
CA ASP A 4 -32.38 38.22 27.23
C ASP A 4 -31.19 37.54 27.94
N LEU A 5 -30.30 36.97 27.14
CA LEU A 5 -28.88 36.85 27.46
C LEU A 5 -28.10 36.85 26.14
N GLY A 6 -27.99 38.05 25.58
CA GLY A 6 -26.95 38.36 24.61
C GLY A 6 -25.58 38.20 25.24
N LEU A 7 -24.80 37.25 24.71
CA LEU A 7 -23.35 37.25 24.85
C LEU A 7 -22.78 37.20 23.43
N ASN A 8 -22.48 38.41 22.96
CA ASN A 8 -21.86 38.68 21.69
C ASN A 8 -20.34 38.57 21.89
N ILE A 9 -19.70 37.59 21.26
CA ILE A 9 -18.26 37.61 21.00
C ILE A 9 -18.11 37.25 19.52
N ASP A 10 -18.14 38.30 18.69
CA ASP A 10 -17.42 38.30 17.43
C ASP A 10 -15.92 38.12 17.72
N GLU A 11 -15.27 37.25 16.95
CA GLU A 11 -13.85 37.29 16.52
C GLU A 11 -13.24 35.87 16.47
N ALA A 12 -13.41 35.20 15.32
CA ALA A 12 -12.36 34.45 14.62
C ALA A 12 -12.97 33.62 13.48
N ARG A 13 -13.09 34.23 12.30
CA ARG A 13 -13.17 33.49 11.05
C ARG A 13 -11.74 33.24 10.56
N PRO A 14 -11.28 31.99 10.43
CA PRO A 14 -10.45 31.62 9.31
C PRO A 14 -11.34 31.08 8.20
N ALA A 15 -11.05 31.58 7.00
CA ALA A 15 -11.69 31.22 5.76
C ALA A 15 -11.60 29.72 5.47
N ASP A 16 -12.67 29.24 4.85
CA ASP A 16 -12.79 28.01 4.09
C ASP A 16 -11.52 27.68 3.28
N THR A 17 -11.00 26.47 3.44
CA THR A 17 -10.38 25.76 2.32
C THR A 17 -10.67 24.26 2.42
N GLY A 18 -11.90 23.91 2.09
CA GLY A 18 -12.18 22.84 1.12
C GLY A 18 -11.48 21.50 1.33
N ARG A 19 -11.77 20.82 2.44
CA ARG A 19 -11.67 19.35 2.46
C ARG A 19 -13.01 18.77 2.87
N ASN A 20 -13.95 18.81 1.94
CA ASN A 20 -15.15 17.98 1.97
C ASN A 20 -14.71 16.52 1.92
N THR A 21 -14.32 15.96 3.06
CA THR A 21 -14.36 14.53 3.26
C THR A 21 -15.84 14.19 3.39
N ASP A 22 -16.49 13.90 2.27
CA ASP A 22 -17.87 13.47 2.29
C ASP A 22 -17.99 12.30 3.30
N PRO A 23 -18.88 12.37 4.31
CA PRO A 23 -19.08 11.26 5.25
C PRO A 23 -19.53 9.99 4.53
N ASN A 24 -19.99 10.12 3.28
CA ASN A 24 -20.37 9.03 2.38
C ASN A 24 -19.16 8.35 1.70
N LEU A 25 -18.04 9.05 1.46
CA LEU A 25 -16.81 8.45 0.95
C LEU A 25 -16.11 7.64 2.05
N ALA A 26 -16.13 8.16 3.28
CA ALA A 26 -15.73 7.41 4.46
C ALA A 26 -16.59 6.14 4.60
N ALA A 27 -17.92 6.27 4.58
CA ALA A 27 -18.83 5.14 4.64
C ALA A 27 -18.66 4.13 3.47
N SER A 28 -18.21 4.57 2.29
CA SER A 28 -18.02 3.71 1.11
C SER A 28 -16.78 2.82 1.23
N TRP A 29 -15.67 3.30 1.79
CA TRP A 29 -14.48 2.46 1.99
C TRP A 29 -14.71 1.37 3.04
N TYR A 30 -15.47 1.64 4.11
CA TYR A 30 -15.87 0.59 5.06
C TYR A 30 -16.80 -0.46 4.41
N ARG A 31 -17.61 -0.06 3.40
CA ARG A 31 -18.46 -1.00 2.65
C ARG A 31 -17.64 -1.89 1.71
N LEU A 32 -16.57 -1.37 1.11
CA LEU A 32 -15.61 -2.15 0.30
C LEU A 32 -14.74 -3.05 1.18
N ALA A 33 -14.26 -2.57 2.33
CA ALA A 33 -13.53 -3.38 3.30
C ALA A 33 -14.35 -4.58 3.83
N ARG A 34 -15.69 -4.44 3.93
CA ARG A 34 -16.60 -5.55 4.26
C ARG A 34 -16.76 -6.61 3.15
N ILE A 35 -16.47 -6.27 1.90
CA ILE A 35 -16.60 -7.18 0.74
C ILE A 35 -15.27 -7.88 0.46
N LEU A 36 -14.16 -7.28 0.89
CA LEU A 36 -12.89 -7.57 0.23
C LEU A 36 -12.32 -8.96 0.47
N PHE A 37 -12.50 -9.63 1.61
CA PHE A 37 -11.72 -10.88 1.79
C PHE A 37 -12.21 -11.98 2.73
N VAL A 38 -13.35 -11.83 3.39
CA VAL A 38 -13.87 -12.86 4.29
C VAL A 38 -15.36 -12.98 4.04
N HIS A 39 -15.89 -14.20 3.99
CA HIS A 39 -17.33 -14.42 4.00
C HIS A 39 -17.83 -14.08 5.41
N TRP A 40 -17.86 -12.78 5.74
CA TRP A 40 -17.99 -12.25 7.09
C TRP A 40 -19.23 -12.79 7.82
N ILE A 41 -20.29 -13.07 7.06
CA ILE A 41 -21.53 -13.68 7.56
C ILE A 41 -21.29 -15.08 8.13
N ALA A 42 -20.42 -15.89 7.52
CA ALA A 42 -20.13 -17.26 7.95
C ALA A 42 -18.85 -17.34 8.81
N ASP A 43 -17.76 -16.71 8.38
CA ASP A 43 -16.47 -16.72 9.07
C ASP A 43 -16.48 -15.91 10.38
N GLY A 44 -17.29 -14.84 10.44
CA GLY A 44 -17.52 -14.07 11.66
C GLY A 44 -18.17 -14.89 12.78
N LEU A 45 -19.03 -15.85 12.40
CA LEU A 45 -19.75 -16.71 13.34
C LEU A 45 -18.91 -17.89 13.85
N THR A 46 -17.85 -18.26 13.12
CA THR A 46 -17.02 -19.43 13.39
C THR A 46 -15.67 -19.09 14.01
N LEU A 47 -14.99 -18.03 13.57
CA LEU A 47 -13.63 -17.69 14.03
C LEU A 47 -13.59 -16.75 15.23
N TRP A 48 -14.58 -15.85 15.36
CA TRP A 48 -14.51 -14.73 16.32
C TRP A 48 -15.45 -14.87 17.53
N LYS A 49 -16.15 -16.01 17.66
CA LYS A 49 -17.03 -16.31 18.79
C LYS A 49 -16.32 -17.25 19.78
N SER A 50 -16.27 -16.87 21.06
CA SER A 50 -15.62 -17.69 22.11
C SER A 50 -16.23 -19.09 22.27
N SER A 51 -17.52 -19.26 21.97
CA SER A 51 -18.17 -20.57 21.91
C SER A 51 -18.89 -20.74 20.57
N VAL A 52 -18.35 -21.64 19.74
CA VAL A 52 -18.97 -21.97 18.45
C VAL A 52 -20.13 -22.93 18.70
N THR A 53 -21.35 -22.42 18.63
CA THR A 53 -22.58 -23.19 18.78
C THR A 53 -22.84 -24.07 17.55
N ASN A 54 -23.62 -25.13 17.75
CA ASN A 54 -24.01 -26.03 16.66
C ASN A 54 -24.81 -25.30 15.56
N GLU A 55 -25.63 -24.33 15.95
CA GLU A 55 -26.39 -23.49 15.03
C GLU A 55 -25.50 -22.61 14.16
N ASN A 56 -24.42 -22.05 14.70
CA ASN A 56 -23.45 -21.28 13.92
C ASN A 56 -22.78 -22.15 12.85
N ILE A 57 -22.43 -23.40 13.18
CA ILE A 57 -21.83 -24.34 12.23
C ILE A 57 -22.81 -24.68 11.10
N TRP A 58 -24.08 -24.96 11.43
CA TRP A 58 -25.10 -25.21 10.41
C TRP A 58 -25.34 -24.00 9.52
N THR A 59 -25.41 -22.80 10.11
CA THR A 59 -25.60 -21.55 9.37
C THR A 59 -24.44 -21.31 8.40
N ALA A 60 -23.20 -21.48 8.85
CA ALA A 60 -22.01 -21.35 8.00
C ALA A 60 -21.97 -22.44 6.92
N ALA A 61 -22.27 -23.69 7.25
CA ALA A 61 -22.28 -24.79 6.29
C ALA A 61 -23.35 -24.59 5.20
N ILE A 62 -24.55 -24.12 5.58
CA ILE A 62 -25.62 -23.81 4.62
C ILE A 62 -25.21 -22.64 3.72
N TYR A 63 -24.63 -21.59 4.30
CA TYR A 63 -24.12 -20.46 3.53
C TYR A 63 -23.09 -20.91 2.47
N TYR A 64 -22.13 -21.76 2.83
CA TYR A 64 -21.15 -22.30 1.89
C TYR A 64 -21.75 -23.28 0.87
N SER A 65 -22.75 -24.08 1.27
CA SER A 65 -23.48 -24.96 0.36
C SER A 65 -24.31 -24.21 -0.69
N LEU A 66 -24.75 -22.98 -0.37
CA LEU A 66 -25.43 -22.13 -1.34
C LEU A 66 -24.43 -21.64 -2.39
N PHE A 67 -23.23 -21.28 -1.96
CA PHE A 67 -22.16 -20.86 -2.85
C PHE A 67 -21.67 -22.00 -3.74
N SER A 68 -21.66 -23.25 -3.25
CA SER A 68 -21.28 -24.41 -4.07
C SER A 68 -22.26 -24.75 -5.19
N ARG A 69 -23.45 -24.16 -5.17
CA ARG A 69 -24.44 -24.26 -6.25
C ARG A 69 -24.50 -23.03 -7.14
N ALA A 70 -23.62 -22.05 -6.90
CA ALA A 70 -23.51 -20.88 -7.75
C ALA A 70 -23.06 -21.29 -9.17
N PRO A 71 -23.46 -20.53 -10.21
CA PRO A 71 -23.05 -20.81 -11.58
C PRO A 71 -21.52 -20.73 -11.73
N ALA A 72 -20.96 -21.61 -12.57
CA ALA A 72 -19.51 -21.70 -12.82
C ALA A 72 -18.88 -20.37 -13.29
N GLU A 73 -19.70 -19.48 -13.86
CA GLU A 73 -19.31 -18.12 -14.25
C GLU A 73 -18.63 -17.33 -13.13
N MET A 74 -19.06 -17.51 -11.88
CA MET A 74 -18.42 -16.83 -10.74
C MET A 74 -16.97 -17.30 -10.53
N GLY A 75 -16.68 -18.57 -10.81
CA GLY A 75 -15.33 -19.13 -10.76
C GLY A 75 -14.43 -18.54 -11.85
N TYR A 76 -14.95 -18.32 -13.06
CA TYR A 76 -14.19 -17.68 -14.13
C TYR A 76 -13.85 -16.23 -13.81
N VAL A 77 -14.77 -15.46 -13.23
CA VAL A 77 -14.49 -14.08 -12.79
C VAL A 77 -13.38 -14.06 -11.75
N LEU A 78 -13.41 -14.95 -10.76
CA LEU A 78 -12.34 -15.05 -9.77
C LEU A 78 -11.00 -15.41 -10.42
N ALA A 79 -10.99 -16.38 -11.35
CA ALA A 79 -9.78 -16.75 -12.06
C ALA A 79 -9.20 -15.59 -12.88
N ILE A 80 -10.05 -14.76 -13.52
CA ILE A 80 -9.61 -13.55 -14.23
C ILE A 80 -8.98 -12.55 -13.25
N ILE A 81 -9.62 -12.29 -12.11
CA ILE A 81 -9.08 -11.35 -11.10
C ILE A 81 -7.73 -11.86 -10.57
N VAL A 82 -7.62 -13.16 -10.28
CA VAL A 82 -6.39 -13.77 -9.77
C VAL A 82 -5.28 -13.74 -10.83
N THR A 83 -5.58 -14.09 -12.07
CA THR A 83 -4.59 -14.06 -13.15
C THR A 83 -4.14 -12.65 -13.47
N LEU A 84 -5.04 -11.66 -13.44
CA LEU A 84 -4.68 -10.24 -13.57
C LEU A 84 -3.78 -9.78 -12.41
N GLY A 85 -4.11 -10.14 -11.17
CA GLY A 85 -3.28 -9.81 -10.02
C GLY A 85 -1.87 -10.41 -10.13
N ALA A 86 -1.77 -11.68 -10.51
CA ALA A 86 -0.48 -12.33 -10.77
C ALA A 86 0.31 -11.64 -11.90
N ALA A 87 -0.37 -11.29 -13.00
CA ALA A 87 0.26 -10.61 -14.13
C ALA A 87 0.83 -9.24 -13.73
N PHE A 88 0.12 -8.47 -12.90
CA PHE A 88 0.61 -7.19 -12.39
C PHE A 88 1.86 -7.35 -11.52
N ILE A 89 1.90 -8.35 -10.64
CA ILE A 89 3.07 -8.61 -9.78
C ILE A 89 4.26 -9.05 -10.64
N LEU A 90 4.05 -9.96 -11.60
CA LEU A 90 5.12 -10.43 -12.49
C LEU A 90 5.63 -9.32 -13.42
N TRP A 91 4.75 -8.44 -13.88
CA TRP A 91 5.14 -7.25 -14.62
C TRP A 91 6.05 -6.35 -13.77
N SER A 92 5.64 -6.07 -12.52
CA SER A 92 6.41 -5.25 -11.60
C SER A 92 7.80 -5.84 -11.31
N PHE A 93 7.86 -7.15 -11.09
CA PHE A 93 9.10 -7.87 -10.78
C PHE A 93 10.16 -7.74 -11.88
N GLY A 94 9.75 -7.56 -13.14
CA GLY A 94 10.64 -7.40 -14.29
C GLY A 94 11.44 -6.09 -14.32
N ASP A 95 11.09 -5.09 -13.50
CA ASP A 95 11.74 -3.77 -13.48
C ASP A 95 13.14 -3.79 -12.83
N GLY A 96 13.48 -4.84 -12.07
CA GLY A 96 14.87 -5.18 -11.70
C GLY A 96 15.61 -4.20 -10.76
N ALA A 97 14.98 -3.12 -10.31
CA ALA A 97 15.55 -2.22 -9.31
C ALA A 97 15.72 -2.92 -7.95
N ALA A 98 16.83 -2.66 -7.24
CA ALA A 98 17.16 -3.35 -5.98
C ALA A 98 16.09 -3.15 -4.88
N GLY A 99 15.45 -1.98 -4.83
CA GLY A 99 14.31 -1.70 -3.95
C GLY A 99 13.06 -2.49 -4.35
N ASN A 100 12.72 -2.53 -5.64
CA ASN A 100 11.56 -3.30 -6.13
C ASN A 100 11.69 -4.78 -5.82
N LEU A 101 12.89 -5.37 -5.98
CA LEU A 101 13.05 -6.81 -5.92
C LEU A 101 12.66 -7.40 -4.56
N MET A 102 12.95 -6.69 -3.47
CA MET A 102 12.59 -7.14 -2.11
C MET A 102 11.07 -7.09 -1.87
N PHE A 103 10.40 -6.02 -2.29
CA PHE A 103 8.96 -5.85 -2.10
C PHE A 103 8.15 -6.73 -3.05
N ASP A 104 8.58 -6.87 -4.31
CA ASP A 104 7.92 -7.70 -5.31
C ASP A 104 8.15 -9.18 -5.01
N GLY A 105 9.33 -9.58 -4.53
CA GLY A 105 9.60 -10.95 -4.10
C GLY A 105 8.74 -11.41 -2.92
N ALA A 106 8.59 -10.57 -1.89
CA ALA A 106 7.70 -10.84 -0.77
C ALA A 106 6.23 -10.90 -1.22
N SER A 107 5.83 -10.02 -2.15
CA SER A 107 4.48 -10.03 -2.72
C SER A 107 4.20 -11.30 -3.53
N ILE A 108 5.14 -11.77 -4.36
CA ILE A 108 5.02 -13.06 -5.08
C ILE A 108 4.84 -14.21 -4.08
N PHE A 109 5.64 -14.23 -3.01
CA PHE A 109 5.56 -15.29 -2.00
C PHE A 109 4.20 -15.31 -1.28
N LEU A 110 3.69 -14.15 -0.85
CA LEU A 110 2.38 -14.03 -0.23
C LEU A 110 1.25 -14.40 -1.20
N TYR A 111 1.35 -13.95 -2.45
CA TYR A 111 0.37 -14.26 -3.50
C TYR A 111 0.35 -15.77 -3.80
N GLY A 112 1.53 -16.38 -3.96
CA GLY A 112 1.68 -17.82 -4.16
C GLY A 112 1.17 -18.64 -2.98
N THR A 113 1.33 -18.15 -1.75
CA THR A 113 0.76 -18.76 -0.54
C THR A 113 -0.78 -18.74 -0.60
N ALA A 114 -1.38 -17.61 -0.96
CA ALA A 114 -2.83 -17.51 -1.12
C ALA A 114 -3.37 -18.46 -2.21
N ILE A 115 -2.70 -18.52 -3.37
CA ILE A 115 -3.05 -19.48 -4.43
C ILE A 115 -2.95 -20.92 -3.92
N SER A 116 -1.84 -21.27 -3.24
CA SER A 116 -1.63 -22.64 -2.74
C SER A 116 -2.71 -23.05 -1.74
N VAL A 117 -3.04 -22.18 -0.78
CA VAL A 117 -4.12 -22.44 0.18
C VAL A 117 -5.47 -22.57 -0.53
N TYR A 118 -5.74 -21.72 -1.51
CA TYR A 118 -6.97 -21.80 -2.31
C TYR A 118 -7.09 -23.16 -3.03
N LEU A 119 -6.04 -23.59 -3.74
CA LEU A 119 -6.04 -24.84 -4.50
C LEU A 119 -6.12 -26.07 -3.59
N TYR A 120 -5.37 -26.11 -2.50
CA TYR A 120 -5.26 -27.32 -1.65
C TYR A 120 -6.29 -27.42 -0.52
N LYS A 121 -6.94 -26.30 -0.14
CA LYS A 121 -7.92 -26.29 0.95
C LYS A 121 -9.31 -25.91 0.46
N ILE A 122 -9.44 -24.82 -0.29
CA ILE A 122 -10.77 -24.28 -0.64
C ILE A 122 -11.46 -25.18 -1.66
N ILE A 123 -10.83 -25.47 -2.81
CA ILE A 123 -11.42 -26.29 -3.88
C ILE A 123 -11.89 -27.68 -3.37
N PRO A 124 -11.05 -28.51 -2.72
CA PRO A 124 -11.46 -29.87 -2.36
C PRO A 124 -12.57 -29.92 -1.30
N ILE A 125 -12.58 -28.99 -0.34
CA ILE A 125 -13.64 -28.91 0.69
C ILE A 125 -14.96 -28.50 0.04
N PHE A 126 -14.89 -27.59 -0.94
CA PHE A 126 -16.04 -27.05 -1.64
C PHE A 126 -16.76 -28.11 -2.48
N ASP A 127 -16.03 -28.84 -3.33
CA ASP A 127 -16.60 -29.86 -4.20
C ASP A 127 -17.04 -31.12 -3.43
N GLY A 128 -16.29 -31.51 -2.41
CA GLY A 128 -16.54 -32.75 -1.67
C GLY A 128 -17.64 -32.62 -0.63
N ILE A 129 -17.52 -31.66 0.30
CA ILE A 129 -18.35 -31.62 1.51
C ILE A 129 -19.56 -30.71 1.31
N PHE A 130 -19.34 -29.46 0.90
CA PHE A 130 -20.44 -28.48 0.85
C PHE A 130 -21.49 -28.78 -0.23
N SER A 131 -21.11 -29.46 -1.32
CA SER A 131 -22.06 -29.99 -2.31
C SER A 131 -23.07 -30.99 -1.73
N SER A 132 -22.69 -31.72 -0.69
CA SER A 132 -23.52 -32.76 -0.06
C SER A 132 -24.39 -32.28 1.11
N VAL A 133 -24.22 -31.02 1.54
CA VAL A 133 -24.91 -30.48 2.74
C VAL A 133 -26.37 -30.11 2.41
N PRO A 134 -27.35 -30.55 3.22
CA PRO A 134 -28.74 -30.13 3.08
C PRO A 134 -28.93 -28.64 3.41
N VAL A 135 -29.85 -27.96 2.72
CA VAL A 135 -30.12 -26.50 2.90
C VAL A 135 -30.93 -26.20 4.17
N ALA A 136 -31.50 -27.21 4.81
CA ALA A 136 -32.33 -27.01 6.00
C ALA A 136 -31.45 -26.93 7.26
N ILE A 137 -31.68 -25.89 8.08
CA ILE A 137 -31.07 -25.77 9.41
C ILE A 137 -31.57 -26.94 10.25
N SER A 138 -30.66 -27.84 10.61
CA SER A 138 -30.97 -28.95 11.49
C SER A 138 -30.63 -28.57 12.92
N ASN A 139 -31.58 -28.69 13.86
CA ASN A 139 -31.31 -28.51 15.29
C ASN A 139 -30.57 -29.71 15.90
N ARG A 140 -30.00 -30.58 15.05
CA ARG A 140 -29.19 -31.74 15.44
C ARG A 140 -27.75 -31.32 15.59
N GLN A 141 -27.02 -32.00 16.47
CA GLN A 141 -25.58 -31.80 16.59
C GLN A 141 -24.91 -32.11 15.24
N PRO A 142 -24.16 -31.17 14.65
CA PRO A 142 -23.47 -31.40 13.39
C PRO A 142 -22.44 -32.52 13.58
N PRO A 143 -22.24 -33.37 12.55
CA PRO A 143 -21.15 -34.34 12.58
C PRO A 143 -19.82 -33.64 12.86
N ASN A 144 -18.97 -34.23 13.71
CA ASN A 144 -17.68 -33.62 14.06
C ASN A 144 -16.83 -33.31 12.82
N ILE A 145 -16.95 -34.12 11.77
CA ILE A 145 -16.29 -33.90 10.48
C ILE A 145 -16.75 -32.60 9.81
N LEU A 146 -18.06 -32.29 9.83
CA LEU A 146 -18.58 -31.05 9.24
C LEU A 146 -18.06 -29.84 10.02
N LYS A 147 -18.01 -29.93 11.35
CA LYS A 147 -17.49 -28.86 12.20
C LYS A 147 -16.01 -28.57 11.90
N SER A 148 -15.16 -29.59 11.81
CA SER A 148 -13.74 -29.40 11.49
C SER A 148 -13.55 -28.80 10.11
N GLU A 149 -14.36 -29.21 9.13
CA GLU A 149 -14.20 -28.78 7.74
C GLU A 149 -14.70 -27.36 7.51
N VAL A 150 -15.80 -26.96 8.17
CA VAL A 150 -16.24 -25.55 8.21
C VAL A 150 -15.17 -24.65 8.84
N LEU A 151 -14.54 -25.09 9.93
CA LEU A 151 -13.47 -24.32 10.59
C LEU A 151 -12.19 -24.26 9.75
N ASN A 152 -11.82 -25.36 9.09
CA ASN A 152 -10.69 -25.42 8.17
C ASN A 152 -10.91 -24.48 6.98
N PHE A 153 -12.13 -24.47 6.43
CA PHE A 153 -12.51 -23.57 5.33
C PHE A 153 -12.45 -22.10 5.75
N ALA A 154 -13.01 -21.78 6.92
CA ALA A 154 -12.95 -20.42 7.47
C ALA A 154 -11.51 -19.94 7.68
N THR A 155 -10.66 -20.81 8.23
CA THR A 155 -9.24 -20.51 8.43
C THR A 155 -8.51 -20.35 7.10
N ALA A 156 -8.83 -21.16 6.09
CA ALA A 156 -8.24 -21.03 4.75
C ALA A 156 -8.59 -19.68 4.10
N ASN A 157 -9.86 -19.26 4.19
CA ASN A 157 -10.29 -17.93 3.73
C ASN A 157 -9.58 -16.80 4.49
N LEU A 158 -9.41 -16.94 5.81
CA LEU A 158 -8.66 -15.99 6.64
C LEU A 158 -7.20 -15.87 6.18
N VAL A 159 -6.54 -17.00 5.89
CA VAL A 159 -5.15 -16.99 5.41
C VAL A 159 -5.07 -16.28 4.05
N CYS A 160 -5.95 -16.61 3.10
CA CYS A 160 -6.00 -15.92 1.80
C CYS A 160 -6.22 -14.41 1.97
N SER A 161 -7.14 -14.01 2.84
CA SER A 161 -7.42 -12.61 3.21
C SER A 161 -6.18 -11.87 3.70
N VAL A 162 -5.51 -12.44 4.69
CA VAL A 162 -4.31 -11.84 5.31
C VAL A 162 -3.16 -11.77 4.31
N SER A 163 -2.96 -12.83 3.51
CA SER A 163 -1.93 -12.84 2.48
C SER A 163 -2.15 -11.75 1.43
N LEU A 164 -3.38 -11.60 0.92
CA LEU A 164 -3.69 -10.61 -0.12
C LEU A 164 -3.73 -9.18 0.42
N THR A 165 -4.14 -9.00 1.68
CA THR A 165 -3.97 -7.73 2.40
C THR A 165 -2.48 -7.41 2.59
N GLY A 166 -1.66 -8.41 2.88
CA GLY A 166 -0.21 -8.28 2.97
C GLY A 166 0.42 -7.80 1.65
N VAL A 167 -0.05 -8.32 0.51
CA VAL A 167 0.37 -7.82 -0.82
C VAL A 167 0.03 -6.33 -0.95
N MET A 168 -1.21 -5.92 -0.63
CA MET A 168 -1.60 -4.51 -0.69
C MET A 168 -0.76 -3.62 0.25
N ALA A 169 -0.45 -4.12 1.44
CA ALA A 169 0.40 -3.42 2.41
C ALA A 169 1.84 -3.26 1.91
N LEU A 170 2.40 -4.28 1.24
CA LEU A 170 3.73 -4.20 0.64
C LEU A 170 3.78 -3.20 -0.51
N GLN A 171 2.75 -3.13 -1.35
CA GLN A 171 2.66 -2.12 -2.41
C GLN A 171 2.61 -0.70 -1.81
N ALA A 172 1.88 -0.51 -0.71
CA ALA A 172 1.86 0.77 0.00
C ALA A 172 3.20 1.09 0.67
N ALA A 173 3.89 0.09 1.23
CA ALA A 173 5.21 0.24 1.82
C ALA A 173 6.26 0.64 0.77
N ARG A 174 6.17 0.08 -0.43
CA ARG A 174 7.02 0.46 -1.56
C ARG A 174 6.84 1.93 -1.94
N TRP A 175 5.59 2.39 -2.07
CA TRP A 175 5.31 3.80 -2.34
C TRP A 175 5.89 4.73 -1.25
N TRP A 176 5.83 4.31 0.01
CA TRP A 176 6.41 5.06 1.11
C TRP A 176 7.96 5.08 1.05
N ALA A 177 8.59 3.96 0.74
CA ALA A 177 10.04 3.86 0.59
C ALA A 177 10.56 4.71 -0.58
N GLU A 178 9.91 4.64 -1.74
CA GLU A 178 10.26 5.46 -2.92
C GLU A 178 10.17 6.97 -2.62
N ARG A 179 9.21 7.37 -1.77
CA ARG A 179 9.04 8.77 -1.37
C ARG A 179 10.12 9.25 -0.40
N ALA A 180 10.58 8.39 0.51
CA ALA A 180 11.70 8.70 1.40
C ALA A 180 13.01 8.86 0.61
N ASP A 181 13.28 7.96 -0.34
CA ASP A 181 14.47 8.03 -1.20
C ASP A 181 14.46 9.28 -2.10
N ALA A 182 13.29 9.69 -2.59
CA ALA A 182 13.14 10.91 -3.39
C ALA A 182 13.42 12.18 -2.58
N GLU A 183 12.95 12.26 -1.34
CA GLU A 183 13.22 13.39 -0.44
C GLU A 183 14.72 13.48 -0.09
N GLU A 184 15.39 12.35 0.18
CA GLU A 184 16.83 12.31 0.43
C GLU A 184 17.66 12.69 -0.82
N ASN A 185 17.24 12.26 -2.00
CA ASN A 185 17.95 12.59 -3.24
C ASN A 185 17.82 14.08 -3.62
N ASP A 186 16.65 14.69 -3.39
CA ASP A 186 16.45 16.13 -3.59
C ASP A 186 17.31 16.97 -2.63
N GLU A 187 17.42 16.57 -1.36
CA GLU A 187 18.29 17.23 -0.39
C GLU A 187 19.77 17.13 -0.79
N ASN A 188 20.22 15.94 -1.21
CA ASN A 188 21.58 15.71 -1.68
C ASN A 188 21.88 16.48 -2.98
N ALA A 189 20.96 16.52 -3.94
CA ALA A 189 21.12 17.27 -5.20
C ALA A 189 21.21 18.79 -4.96
N VAL A 190 20.43 19.32 -4.01
CA VAL A 190 20.53 20.73 -3.60
C VAL A 190 21.88 21.01 -2.94
N GLN A 191 22.40 20.09 -2.13
CA GLN A 191 23.69 20.24 -1.44
C GLN A 191 24.89 20.12 -2.39
N GLU A 192 24.84 19.20 -3.36
CA GLU A 192 25.85 19.04 -4.41
C GLU A 192 25.85 20.23 -5.36
N GLY A 193 24.67 20.72 -5.77
CA GLY A 193 24.51 21.95 -6.56
C GLY A 193 25.09 23.18 -5.84
N ARG A 194 24.85 23.31 -4.54
CA ARG A 194 25.39 24.41 -3.71
C ARG A 194 26.91 24.33 -3.56
N SER A 195 27.46 23.12 -3.48
CA SER A 195 28.90 22.86 -3.38
C SER A 195 29.62 23.07 -4.73
N ALA A 196 28.98 22.74 -5.85
CA ALA A 196 29.50 23.01 -7.20
C ALA A 196 29.47 24.52 -7.53
N VAL A 197 28.43 25.24 -7.09
CA VAL A 197 28.31 26.70 -7.26
C VAL A 197 29.32 27.45 -6.39
N SER A 198 29.57 27.02 -5.15
CA SER A 198 30.58 27.65 -4.29
C SER A 198 32.00 27.46 -4.86
N THR A 199 32.33 26.25 -5.31
CA THR A 199 33.63 25.91 -5.90
C THR A 199 33.88 26.67 -7.21
N SER A 200 32.87 26.79 -8.08
CA SER A 200 32.98 27.55 -9.33
C SER A 200 33.12 29.06 -9.10
N THR A 201 32.40 29.62 -8.11
CA THR A 201 32.49 31.02 -7.70
C THR A 201 33.88 31.35 -7.14
N GLN A 202 34.44 30.47 -6.31
CA GLN A 202 35.78 30.62 -5.73
C GLN A 202 36.90 30.51 -6.79
N ARG A 203 36.77 29.59 -7.77
CA ARG A 203 37.68 29.52 -8.94
C ARG A 203 37.61 30.75 -9.83
N ARG A 204 36.43 31.38 -9.96
CA ARG A 204 36.25 32.60 -10.76
C ARG A 204 36.83 33.84 -10.07
N ALA A 205 36.68 33.93 -8.75
CA ALA A 205 37.28 35.00 -7.94
C ALA A 205 38.82 34.95 -7.95
N THR A 206 39.39 33.77 -7.74
CA THR A 206 40.85 33.56 -7.78
C THR A 206 41.45 33.85 -9.15
N ARG A 207 40.79 33.45 -10.25
CA ARG A 207 41.21 33.82 -11.62
C ARG A 207 41.18 35.33 -11.88
N LYS A 208 40.18 36.05 -11.36
CA LYS A 208 40.12 37.52 -11.49
C LYS A 208 41.27 38.18 -10.73
N LEU A 209 41.58 37.70 -9.53
CA LEU A 209 42.69 38.23 -8.73
C LEU A 209 44.03 38.05 -9.44
N LYS A 210 44.30 36.84 -9.95
CA LYS A 210 45.54 36.54 -10.69
C LYS A 210 45.68 37.36 -11.98
N ARG A 211 44.56 37.67 -12.65
CA ARG A 211 44.54 38.58 -13.81
C ARG A 211 44.88 40.02 -13.45
N ARG A 212 44.39 40.51 -12.30
CA ARG A 212 44.70 41.87 -11.82
C ARG A 212 46.16 42.00 -11.41
N GLU A 213 46.70 40.98 -10.76
CA GLU A 213 48.11 40.92 -10.36
C GLU A 213 49.05 40.93 -11.59
N ASN A 214 48.75 40.11 -12.60
CA ASN A 214 49.50 40.11 -13.86
C ASN A 214 49.40 41.45 -14.63
N ALA A 215 48.25 42.13 -14.56
CA ALA A 215 48.09 43.44 -15.18
C ALA A 215 48.92 44.51 -14.45
N ALA A 216 48.95 44.48 -13.11
CA ALA A 216 49.75 45.39 -12.31
C ALA A 216 51.26 45.21 -12.54
N GLY A 217 51.75 43.96 -12.59
CA GLY A 217 53.16 43.68 -12.89
C GLY A 217 53.62 44.11 -14.29
N ARG A 218 52.70 44.16 -15.26
CA ARG A 218 53.01 44.60 -16.62
C ARG A 218 53.14 46.13 -16.73
N PHE A 219 52.49 46.88 -15.85
CA PHE A 219 52.63 48.34 -15.78
C PHE A 219 53.93 48.75 -15.07
N THR A 220 54.31 48.07 -13.99
CA THR A 220 55.56 48.36 -13.28
C THR A 220 56.81 48.02 -14.10
N SER A 221 56.75 46.96 -14.92
CA SER A 221 57.83 46.59 -15.86
C SER A 221 57.99 47.60 -17.02
N LYS A 222 56.90 48.24 -17.47
CA LYS A 222 56.99 49.31 -18.47
C LYS A 222 57.52 50.61 -17.88
N ALA A 223 57.12 50.95 -16.65
CA ALA A 223 57.59 52.15 -15.97
C ALA A 223 59.10 52.12 -15.69
N SER A 224 59.65 50.96 -15.34
CA SER A 224 61.10 50.76 -15.12
C SER A 224 61.92 50.88 -16.43
N ARG A 225 61.46 50.26 -17.53
CA ARG A 225 62.14 50.39 -18.84
C ARG A 225 62.15 51.82 -19.39
N GLN A 226 61.18 52.64 -19.01
CA GLN A 226 61.09 54.01 -19.48
C GLN A 226 62.02 54.97 -18.71
N TYR A 227 62.51 54.55 -17.53
CA TYR A 227 63.51 55.28 -16.76
C TYR A 227 64.95 55.00 -17.24
N ASP A 228 65.25 53.74 -17.61
CA ASP A 228 66.58 53.35 -18.14
C ASP A 228 66.86 53.91 -19.55
N ALA A 229 65.84 54.25 -20.33
CA ALA A 229 66.01 54.83 -21.66
C ALA A 229 66.26 56.35 -21.66
N ARG A 230 66.38 56.97 -20.48
CA ARG A 230 66.56 58.43 -20.30
C ARG A 230 67.86 58.83 -19.59
N SER A 231 68.73 57.86 -19.26
CA SER A 231 70.12 58.10 -18.81
C SER A 231 71.10 57.88 -19.95
#